data_AF-A0A150Q7K7-F1
#
_entry.id   AF-A0A150Q7K7-F1
#
_cell.length_a   1.000
_cell.length_b   1.000
_cell.length_c   1.000
_cell.angle_alpha   90.00
_cell.angle_beta   90.00
_cell.angle_gamma   90.00
#
_symmetry.space_group_name_H-M   'P 1'
#
loop_
_entity.id
_entity.type
_entity.pdbx_description
1 polymer ?
#
loop_
_entity_poly.entity_id
_entity_poly.type
_entity_poly.pdbx_seq_one_letter_code
_entity_poly.pdbx_strand_id
1 'polypeptide(L)' 'MDFPVGTVFTADDESASQGDTTFTIASQPGIKACALTGIQGIFQSFDWNNGAVIQWPDEIDGTWKLKLSAGKKAWWACAQ' A
#
# COMPACT_ATOMS: atom_id res chain seq x y z
N MET A 1 10.92 -2.09 13.25
CA MET A 1 9.79 -2.82 13.84
C MET A 1 10.14 -4.29 13.71
N ASP A 2 10.04 -5.05 14.79
CA ASP A 2 10.37 -6.48 14.78
C ASP A 2 9.06 -7.28 14.82
N PHE A 3 8.91 -8.28 13.95
CA PHE A 3 7.70 -9.11 13.87
C PHE A 3 7.99 -10.47 14.50
N PRO A 4 7.19 -10.91 15.49
CA PRO A 4 7.42 -12.20 16.14
C PRO A 4 7.32 -13.36 15.14
N VAL A 5 8.02 -14.45 15.44
CA VAL A 5 7.89 -15.69 14.67
C VAL A 5 6.42 -16.13 14.68
N GLY A 6 5.86 -16.35 13.49
CA GLY A 6 4.45 -16.70 13.31
C GLY A 6 3.55 -15.55 12.86
N THR A 7 4.07 -14.32 12.73
CA THR A 7 3.36 -13.22 12.06
C THR A 7 2.92 -13.66 10.66
N VAL A 8 1.65 -13.42 10.35
CA VAL A 8 1.07 -13.74 9.04
C VAL A 8 1.21 -12.51 8.15
N PHE A 9 1.71 -12.72 6.94
CA PHE A 9 1.83 -11.67 5.94
C PHE A 9 0.87 -11.95 4.79
N THR A 10 0.06 -10.95 4.45
CA THR A 10 -0.74 -10.93 3.23
C THR A 10 -0.09 -9.96 2.26
N ALA A 11 0.08 -10.36 1.01
CA ALA A 11 0.68 -9.53 -0.01
C ALA A 11 -0.14 -9.59 -1.29
N ASP A 12 -0.22 -8.47 -1.99
CA ASP A 12 -0.89 -8.36 -3.29
C ASP A 12 -0.28 -7.21 -4.10
N ASP A 13 -0.84 -6.98 -5.29
CA ASP A 13 -0.51 -5.85 -6.14
C ASP A 13 -1.73 -5.10 -6.65
N GLU A 14 -1.54 -3.81 -6.95
CA GLU A 14 -2.57 -2.95 -7.50
C GLU A 14 -2.04 -2.19 -8.71
N SER A 15 -2.92 -1.88 -9.66
CA SER A 15 -2.57 -1.14 -10.87
C SER A 15 -3.57 -0.03 -11.17
N ALA A 16 -3.05 1.19 -11.35
CA ALA A 16 -3.83 2.36 -11.71
C ALA A 16 -3.64 2.63 -13.20
N SER A 17 -4.68 2.42 -14.01
CA SER A 17 -4.63 2.61 -15.46
C SER A 17 -4.79 4.08 -15.88
N GLN A 18 -5.60 4.86 -15.16
CA GLN A 18 -5.83 6.29 -15.40
C GLN A 18 -6.09 7.03 -14.09
N GLY A 19 -5.64 8.29 -14.02
CA GLY A 19 -5.78 9.14 -12.84
C GLY A 19 -5.10 8.58 -11.58
N ASP A 20 -5.21 9.33 -10.49
CA ASP A 20 -4.86 8.81 -9.17
C ASP A 20 -6.01 7.92 -8.67
N THR A 21 -5.70 6.70 -8.27
CA THR A 21 -6.67 5.74 -7.73
C THR A 21 -6.30 5.35 -6.31
N THR A 22 -7.31 5.19 -5.44
CA THR A 22 -7.12 4.72 -4.07
C THR A 22 -7.74 3.33 -3.91
N PHE A 23 -6.92 2.37 -3.50
CA PHE A 23 -7.30 0.98 -3.25
C PHE A 23 -7.39 0.72 -1.74
N THR A 24 -8.30 -0.14 -1.34
CA THR A 24 -8.33 -0.69 0.02
C THR A 24 -7.47 -1.94 0.03
N ILE A 25 -6.36 -1.92 0.79
CA ILE A 25 -5.41 -3.04 0.84
C ILE A 25 -5.60 -3.92 2.09
N ALA A 26 -6.15 -3.35 3.18
CA ALA A 26 -6.58 -4.13 4.33
C ALA A 26 -7.67 -3.41 5.10
N SER A 27 -8.71 -4.14 5.51
CA SER A 27 -9.82 -3.63 6.34
C SER A 27 -10.18 -4.56 7.49
N GLN A 28 -9.34 -5.58 7.74
CA GLN A 28 -9.57 -6.58 8.76
C GLN A 28 -8.94 -6.13 10.10
N PRO A 29 -9.57 -6.44 11.24
CA PRO A 29 -8.97 -6.23 12.55
C PRO A 29 -7.62 -6.94 12.68
N GLY A 30 -6.74 -6.40 13.52
CA GLY A 30 -5.46 -7.03 13.87
C GLY A 30 -4.28 -6.73 12.94
N ILE A 31 -4.48 -6.03 11.82
CA ILE A 31 -3.37 -5.58 10.96
C ILE A 31 -2.48 -4.60 11.74
N LYS A 32 -1.20 -4.93 11.90
CA LYS A 32 -0.23 -4.13 12.66
C LYS A 32 0.55 -3.15 11.81
N ALA A 33 0.77 -3.48 10.54
CA ALA A 33 1.49 -2.65 9.60
C ALA A 33 1.20 -3.07 8.17
N CYS A 34 1.19 -2.11 7.24
CA CYS A 34 1.32 -2.38 5.81
C CYS A 34 2.50 -1.59 5.24
N ALA A 35 3.19 -2.16 4.27
CA ALA A 35 4.35 -1.56 3.61
C ALA A 35 4.33 -1.82 2.11
N LEU A 36 4.92 -0.88 1.35
CA LEU A 36 5.21 -1.10 -0.06
C LEU A 36 6.41 -2.03 -0.18
N THR A 37 6.28 -3.04 -1.03
CA THR A 37 7.36 -3.99 -1.34
C THR A 37 7.95 -3.74 -2.72
N GLY A 38 7.26 -2.98 -3.57
CA GLY A 38 7.78 -2.52 -4.85
C GLY A 38 6.85 -1.56 -5.56
N ILE A 39 7.38 -0.86 -6.57
CA ILE A 39 6.59 -0.04 -7.49
C ILE A 39 7.22 -0.07 -8.89
N GLN A 40 6.36 -0.09 -9.91
CA GLN A 40 6.74 -0.10 -11.32
C GLN A 40 6.00 0.99 -12.09
N GLY A 41 6.71 1.60 -13.04
CA GLY A 41 6.19 2.57 -14.00
C GLY A 41 7.17 3.70 -14.28
N ILE A 42 6.75 4.67 -15.10
CA ILE A 42 7.57 5.85 -15.41
C ILE A 42 7.40 6.87 -14.28
N PHE A 43 8.48 7.15 -13.54
CA PHE A 43 8.48 8.17 -12.50
C PHE A 43 8.84 9.55 -13.05
N GLN A 44 8.11 10.57 -12.61
CA GLN A 44 8.43 11.95 -12.91
C GLN A 44 9.15 12.57 -11.72
N SER A 45 10.45 12.85 -11.87
CA SER A 45 11.31 13.34 -10.78
C SER A 45 10.89 14.71 -10.22
N PHE A 46 10.03 15.44 -10.92
CA PHE A 46 9.51 16.75 -10.52
C PHE A 46 8.10 16.68 -9.89
N ASP A 47 7.47 15.50 -9.84
CA ASP A 47 6.14 15.33 -9.25
C ASP A 47 6.20 14.36 -8.06
N TRP A 48 6.19 14.93 -6.85
CA TRP A 48 6.21 14.20 -5.59
C TRP A 48 4.95 13.36 -5.34
N ASN A 49 3.89 13.59 -6.11
CA ASN A 49 2.67 12.80 -6.06
C ASN A 49 2.68 11.65 -7.07
N ASN A 50 3.72 11.52 -7.89
CA ASN A 50 3.84 10.48 -8.92
C ASN A 50 4.45 9.19 -8.36
N GLY A 51 3.61 8.29 -7.88
CA GLY A 51 4.08 7.03 -7.32
C GLY A 51 3.00 6.26 -6.58
N ALA A 52 3.39 5.70 -5.43
CA ALA A 52 2.55 4.92 -4.55
C ALA A 52 2.69 5.44 -3.12
N VAL A 53 1.59 5.61 -2.42
CA VAL A 53 1.54 6.04 -1.02
C VAL A 53 0.60 5.14 -0.25
N ILE A 54 1.11 4.44 0.77
CA ILE A 54 0.27 3.76 1.74
C ILE A 54 -0.23 4.77 2.76
N GLN A 55 -1.53 4.77 2.99
CA GLN A 55 -2.21 5.57 3.99
C GLN A 55 -2.56 4.68 5.17
N TRP A 56 -2.02 5.00 6.34
CA TRP A 56 -2.38 4.32 7.58
C TRP A 56 -3.79 4.72 8.03
N PRO A 57 -4.49 3.84 8.76
CA PRO A 57 -5.78 4.17 9.32
C PRO A 57 -5.68 5.11 10.53
N ASP A 58 -6.71 5.93 10.75
CA ASP A 58 -6.80 6.81 11.94
C ASP A 58 -7.06 6.03 13.24
N GLU A 59 -7.55 4.80 13.12
CA GLU A 59 -7.87 3.89 14.23
C GLU A 59 -7.07 2.59 14.09
N ILE A 60 -6.81 1.91 15.22
CA ILE A 60 -6.02 0.67 15.27
C ILE A 60 -6.56 -0.43 14.34
N ASP A 61 -7.88 -0.56 14.24
CA ASP A 61 -8.55 -1.54 13.38
C ASP A 61 -9.16 -0.89 12.12
N GLY A 62 -8.66 0.29 11.74
CA GLY A 62 -9.16 1.00 10.58
C GLY A 62 -8.65 0.44 9.24
N THR A 63 -9.09 1.06 8.15
CA THR A 63 -8.77 0.62 6.79
C THR A 63 -7.44 1.19 6.30
N TRP A 64 -6.51 0.31 5.92
CA TRP A 64 -5.31 0.64 5.18
C TRP A 64 -5.62 0.85 3.71
N LYS A 65 -5.06 1.93 3.14
CA LYS A 65 -5.28 2.28 1.73
C LYS A 65 -3.98 2.46 1.00
N LEU A 66 -4.02 2.25 -0.31
CA LEU A 66 -2.92 2.51 -1.24
C LEU A 66 -3.40 3.53 -2.27
N LYS A 67 -2.82 4.73 -2.26
CA LYS A 67 -2.98 5.71 -3.34
C LYS A 67 -1.90 5.45 -4.39
N LEU A 68 -2.31 5.27 -5.64
CA LEU A 68 -1.43 4.93 -6.76
C LEU A 68 -1.71 5.88 -7.94
N SER A 69 -0.66 6.49 -8.48
CA SER A 69 -0.78 7.40 -9.62
C SER A 69 -0.99 6.67 -10.93
N ALA A 70 -1.50 7.40 -11.92
CA ALA A 70 -1.77 6.87 -13.25
C ALA A 70 -0.56 6.16 -13.88
N GLY A 71 -0.83 5.00 -14.50
CA GLY A 71 0.15 4.17 -15.20
C GLY A 71 1.15 3.48 -14.28
N LYS A 72 0.87 3.40 -12.98
CA LYS A 72 1.72 2.73 -12.00
C LYS A 72 1.11 1.40 -11.57
N LYS A 73 2.00 0.47 -11.23
CA LYS A 73 1.69 -0.77 -10.52
C LYS A 73 2.51 -0.80 -9.23
N ALA A 74 1.92 -1.21 -8.12
CA ALA A 74 2.62 -1.30 -6.84
C ALA A 74 2.30 -2.63 -6.16
N TRP A 75 3.29 -3.15 -5.43
CA TRP A 75 3.16 -4.31 -4.58
C TRP A 75 3.20 -3.88 -3.13
N TRP A 76 2.40 -4.54 -2.31
CA TRP A 76 2.28 -4.24 -0.90
C TRP A 76 2.23 -5.53 -0.09
N ALA A 77 2.57 -5.42 1.19
CA ALA A 77 2.39 -6.48 2.17
C ALA A 77 1.90 -5.91 3.49
N CYS A 78 1.00 -6.63 4.16
CA CYS A 78 0.47 -6.30 5.46
C CYS A 78 0.79 -7.42 6.45
N ALA A 79 1.19 -7.05 7.67
CA ALA A 79 1.47 -7.94 8.79
C ALA A 79 0.29 -7.99 9.76
N GLN A 80 -0.15 -9.20 10.13
CA GLN A 80 -1.11 -9.48 11.19
C GLN A 80 -0.41 -10.11 12.40
#